data_AF-A0A2S8YZ15-F1
#
_entry.id   AF-A0A2S8YZ15-F1
#
_cell.length_a   1.000
_cell.length_b   1.000
_cell.length_c   1.000
_cell.angle_alpha   90.00
_cell.angle_beta   90.00
_cell.angle_gamma   90.00
#
_symmetry.space_group_name_H-M   'P 1'
#
loop_
_entity.id
_entity.type
_entity.pdbx_description
1 polymer ?
#
loop_
_entity_poly.entity_id
_entity_poly.type
_entity_poly.pdbx_seq_one_letter_code
_entity_poly.pdbx_strand_id
1 'polypeptide(L)'
;MSKQTINLGTAPSGAGGDDRRSAALKSINNFNELYDFLTGAAGGATLPAALPVAKGGTGATTAEGARNTLGLGAAQNPTFSGIELIASYPFIDFHHANSAADYTTRLSTFNSNLLTCTSRFSPTGVSCKSGENAAASANCFNISFGSGMCDLWVDVTRLGTLQVTASDYRIKKNIETVEDVSFLDRISNYRIVRYEIGDFDIWKGDGTVFQGVIAHEAQAVNPLAVSGEKDAVDENGRPWIQQLNHMTFITDLIGAVKELRAEVTTLKTEIEALKG
;
A
#
# COMPACT_ATOMS: atom_id res chain seq x y z
N MET A 1 3.91 52.46 30.51
CA MET A 1 4.67 53.65 30.94
C MET A 1 6.11 53.23 31.20
N SER A 2 7.03 54.16 31.43
CA SER A 2 8.39 53.78 31.86
C SER A 2 8.39 53.46 33.35
N LYS A 3 9.14 52.42 33.74
CA LYS A 3 9.34 52.05 35.16
C LYS A 3 9.70 53.31 35.97
N GLN A 4 8.91 53.59 37.00
CA GLN A 4 9.20 54.65 37.94
C GLN A 4 10.31 54.19 38.89
N THR A 5 11.46 54.90 38.90
CA THR A 5 12.59 54.58 39.77
C THR A 5 12.52 55.39 41.07
N ILE A 6 12.71 54.71 42.19
CA ILE A 6 12.80 55.33 43.52
C ILE A 6 14.23 55.81 43.72
N ASN A 7 14.40 57.11 43.96
CA ASN A 7 15.68 57.72 44.30
C ASN A 7 15.82 57.80 45.82
N LEU A 8 16.82 57.14 46.40
CA LEU A 8 17.04 57.13 47.84
C LEU A 8 17.85 58.35 48.34
N GLY A 9 18.35 59.19 47.44
CA GLY A 9 19.20 60.33 47.80
C GLY A 9 20.59 59.92 48.27
N THR A 10 21.32 60.85 48.89
CA THR A 10 22.71 60.61 49.34
C THR A 10 22.76 60.01 50.74
N ALA A 11 23.50 58.91 50.93
CA ALA A 11 23.73 58.31 52.24
C ALA A 11 24.55 59.23 53.17
N PRO A 12 24.32 59.24 54.50
CA PRO A 12 23.37 58.40 55.24
C PRO A 12 21.98 59.03 55.42
N SER A 13 21.80 60.30 55.04
CA SER A 13 20.58 61.07 55.37
C SER A 13 19.44 60.93 54.36
N GLY A 14 19.72 60.45 53.14
CA GLY A 14 18.75 60.36 52.04
C GLY A 14 18.40 61.72 51.43
N ALA A 15 19.20 62.77 51.71
CA ALA A 15 18.96 64.12 51.18
C ALA A 15 18.93 64.12 49.64
N GLY A 16 17.96 64.84 49.07
CA GLY A 16 17.72 64.90 47.61
C GLY A 16 17.00 63.68 47.02
N GLY A 17 16.58 62.71 47.84
CA GLY A 17 15.78 61.56 47.43
C GLY A 17 14.26 61.80 47.42
N ASP A 18 13.52 60.79 46.97
CA ASP A 18 12.06 60.74 47.11
C ASP A 18 11.67 60.68 48.59
N ASP A 19 10.63 61.42 48.97
CA ASP A 19 10.03 61.27 50.29
C ASP A 19 9.23 59.95 50.38
N ARG A 20 8.80 59.57 51.58
CA ARG A 20 8.05 58.31 51.80
C ARG A 20 6.77 58.23 50.96
N ARG A 21 6.11 59.35 50.68
CA ARG A 21 4.83 59.40 49.97
C ARG A 21 5.03 59.27 48.46
N SER A 22 5.96 60.01 47.90
CA SER A 22 6.34 59.97 46.48
C SER A 22 6.95 58.63 46.11
N ALA A 23 7.79 58.03 46.97
CA ALA A 23 8.29 56.67 46.78
C ALA A 23 7.14 55.63 46.77
N ALA A 24 6.18 55.73 47.70
CA ALA A 24 5.02 54.82 47.73
C ALA A 24 4.10 54.98 46.51
N LEU A 25 3.87 56.22 46.05
CA LEU A 25 3.09 56.49 44.83
C LEU A 25 3.75 55.90 43.59
N LYS A 26 5.08 56.04 43.45
CA LYS A 26 5.85 55.41 42.35
C LYS A 26 5.70 53.88 42.37
N SER A 27 5.74 53.26 43.55
CA SER A 27 5.51 51.82 43.71
C SER A 27 4.11 51.42 43.26
N ILE A 28 3.06 52.11 43.73
CA ILE A 28 1.67 51.83 43.36
C ILE A 28 1.47 51.97 41.85
N ASN A 29 2.00 53.02 41.23
CA ASN A 29 1.88 53.24 39.79
C ASN A 29 2.55 52.12 38.98
N ASN A 30 3.72 51.64 39.41
CA ASN A 30 4.37 50.48 38.79
C ASN A 30 3.50 49.20 38.91
N PHE A 31 2.82 48.99 40.04
CA PHE A 31 1.91 47.85 40.21
C PHE A 31 0.64 47.98 39.36
N ASN A 32 0.01 49.15 39.33
CA ASN A 32 -1.17 49.40 38.50
C ASN A 32 -0.84 49.16 37.02
N GLU A 33 0.30 49.65 36.55
CA GLU A 33 0.77 49.39 35.18
C GLU A 33 0.89 47.88 34.90
N LEU A 34 1.46 47.13 35.83
CA LEU A 34 1.61 45.68 35.67
C LEU A 34 0.25 44.98 35.60
N TYR A 35 -0.70 45.34 36.48
CA TYR A 35 -2.04 44.75 36.48
C TYR A 35 -2.79 45.10 35.19
N ASP A 36 -2.71 46.34 34.73
CA ASP A 36 -3.35 46.76 33.49
C ASP A 36 -2.75 46.04 32.28
N PHE A 37 -1.42 45.88 32.26
CA PHE A 37 -0.72 45.16 31.20
C PHE A 37 -1.10 43.68 31.14
N LEU A 38 -1.18 43.01 32.29
CA LEU A 38 -1.46 41.58 32.36
C LEU A 38 -2.94 41.26 32.16
N THR A 39 -3.85 42.11 32.65
CA THR A 39 -5.29 41.95 32.44
C THR A 39 -5.73 42.41 31.05
N GLY A 40 -4.96 43.29 30.41
CA GLY A 40 -5.32 43.91 29.14
C GLY A 40 -6.41 44.99 29.27
N ALA A 41 -6.74 45.42 30.48
CA ALA A 41 -7.75 46.43 30.77
C ALA A 41 -7.21 47.47 31.76
N ALA A 42 -7.57 48.73 31.58
CA ALA A 42 -7.19 49.80 32.52
C ALA A 42 -7.91 49.63 33.87
N GLY A 43 -7.18 49.79 34.97
CA GLY A 43 -7.71 49.64 36.33
C GLY A 43 -7.90 48.17 36.76
N GLY A 44 -7.11 47.24 36.22
CA GLY A 44 -7.16 45.84 36.61
C GLY A 44 -6.89 45.67 38.12
N ALA A 45 -7.84 45.12 38.86
CA ALA A 45 -7.68 44.89 40.31
C ALA A 45 -7.29 43.43 40.64
N THR A 46 -7.38 42.53 39.66
CA THR A 46 -7.14 41.09 39.82
C THR A 46 -6.30 40.59 38.67
N LEU A 47 -5.18 39.92 38.96
CA LEU A 47 -4.37 39.29 37.92
C LEU A 47 -5.11 38.11 37.29
N PRO A 48 -4.91 37.86 35.98
CA PRO A 48 -5.54 36.70 35.34
C PRO A 48 -4.93 35.40 35.88
N ALA A 49 -5.73 34.33 35.88
CA ALA A 49 -5.26 33.00 36.28
C ALA A 49 -4.17 32.44 35.33
N ALA A 50 -4.10 32.93 34.09
CA ALA A 50 -3.08 32.57 33.10
C ALA A 50 -2.66 33.80 32.28
N LEU A 51 -1.41 33.81 31.79
CA LEU A 51 -0.93 34.86 30.88
C LEU A 51 -1.65 34.78 29.53
N PRO A 52 -2.22 35.89 29.02
CA PRO A 52 -2.88 35.89 27.72
C PRO A 52 -1.85 35.75 26.59
N VAL A 53 -2.29 35.25 25.43
CA VAL A 53 -1.43 35.03 24.25
C VAL A 53 -0.64 36.28 23.87
N ALA A 54 -1.29 37.44 23.87
CA ALA A 54 -0.68 38.75 23.59
C ALA A 54 0.53 39.10 24.48
N LYS A 55 0.68 38.42 25.62
CA LYS A 55 1.75 38.62 26.59
C LYS A 55 2.59 37.34 26.81
N GLY A 56 2.33 36.28 26.05
CA GLY A 56 2.84 34.92 26.25
C GLY A 56 4.21 34.61 25.67
N GLY A 57 5.08 35.61 25.48
CA GLY A 57 6.49 35.43 25.09
C GLY A 57 6.76 35.07 23.61
N THR A 58 5.76 34.68 22.83
CA THR A 58 5.89 34.41 21.38
C THR A 58 5.87 35.68 20.52
N GLY A 59 5.64 36.85 21.12
CA GLY A 59 5.42 38.12 20.41
C GLY A 59 4.09 38.18 19.64
N ALA A 60 3.28 37.12 19.64
CA ALA A 60 2.01 37.06 18.94
C ALA A 60 0.84 37.50 19.83
N THR A 61 -0.17 38.13 19.24
CA THR A 61 -1.40 38.54 19.93
C THR A 61 -2.62 37.67 19.60
N THR A 62 -2.44 36.69 18.72
CA THR A 62 -3.48 35.75 18.31
C THR A 62 -3.00 34.31 18.54
N ALA A 63 -3.95 33.39 18.79
CA ALA A 63 -3.63 31.98 18.96
C ALA A 63 -2.95 31.38 17.71
N GLU A 64 -3.37 31.80 16.52
CA GLU A 64 -2.75 31.41 15.26
C GLU A 64 -1.30 31.90 15.17
N GLY A 65 -1.05 33.18 15.46
CA GLY A 65 0.30 33.75 15.45
C GLY A 65 1.21 33.04 16.44
N ALA A 66 0.71 32.71 17.64
CA ALA A 66 1.48 31.97 18.63
C ALA A 66 1.85 30.55 18.14
N ARG A 67 0.92 29.82 17.51
CA ARG A 67 1.24 28.52 16.89
C ARG A 67 2.27 28.64 15.78
N ASN A 68 2.17 29.67 14.94
CA ASN A 68 3.14 29.94 13.88
C ASN A 68 4.53 30.20 14.45
N THR A 69 4.67 31.06 15.47
CA THR A 69 5.97 31.32 16.13
C THR A 69 6.56 30.06 16.76
N LEU A 70 5.71 29.17 17.28
CA LEU A 70 6.13 27.88 17.83
C LEU A 70 6.40 26.82 16.75
N GLY A 71 6.20 27.11 15.47
CA GLY A 71 6.42 26.16 14.36
C GLY A 71 5.34 25.08 14.23
N LEU A 72 4.14 25.30 14.80
CA LEU A 72 3.02 24.34 14.86
C LEU A 72 1.77 24.83 14.10
N GLY A 73 1.89 25.90 13.32
CA GLY A 73 0.78 26.45 12.54
C GLY A 73 0.50 25.68 11.25
N ALA A 74 -0.61 26.02 10.57
CA ALA A 74 -1.07 25.29 9.39
C ALA A 74 -0.09 25.31 8.19
N ALA A 75 0.78 26.32 8.13
CA ALA A 75 1.80 26.46 7.10
C ALA A 75 3.21 26.03 7.58
N GLN A 76 3.32 25.45 8.78
CA GLN A 76 4.61 25.07 9.36
C GLN A 76 4.90 23.58 9.16
N ASN A 77 6.19 23.21 9.10
CA ASN A 77 6.66 21.83 9.06
C ASN A 77 7.28 21.46 10.42
N PRO A 78 6.49 20.94 11.38
CA PRO A 78 7.00 20.65 12.70
C PRO A 78 8.02 19.50 12.68
N THR A 79 9.11 19.64 13.44
CA THR A 79 10.14 18.61 13.59
C THR A 79 10.12 18.04 15.00
N PHE A 80 9.96 16.73 15.13
CA PHE A 80 9.98 16.00 16.39
C PHE A 80 10.96 14.82 16.29
N SER A 81 11.55 14.39 17.41
CA SER A 81 12.35 13.15 17.46
C SER A 81 11.49 11.89 17.35
N GLY A 82 10.22 11.97 17.74
CA GLY A 82 9.21 10.92 17.63
C GLY A 82 7.81 11.48 17.81
N ILE A 83 6.81 10.73 17.36
CA ILE A 83 5.39 11.07 17.51
C ILE A 83 4.72 9.88 18.18
N GLU A 84 4.26 10.06 19.41
CA GLU A 84 3.45 9.10 20.15
C GLU A 84 2.04 9.69 20.34
N LEU A 85 1.00 8.94 19.97
CA LEU A 85 -0.38 9.38 20.00
C LEU A 85 -1.19 8.49 20.95
N ILE A 86 -1.82 9.11 21.96
CA ILE A 86 -2.63 8.40 22.96
C ILE A 86 -4.05 8.99 22.96
N ALA A 87 -5.01 8.19 22.48
CA ALA A 87 -6.43 8.52 22.46
C ALA A 87 -7.27 7.24 22.33
N SER A 88 -8.60 7.32 22.42
CA SER A 88 -9.47 6.18 22.11
C SER A 88 -9.36 5.72 20.64
N TYR A 89 -8.97 6.63 19.75
CA TYR A 89 -8.71 6.36 18.33
C TYR A 89 -7.63 7.33 17.82
N PRO A 90 -6.33 7.07 18.09
CA PRO A 90 -5.27 7.96 17.64
C PRO A 90 -5.08 7.83 16.12
N PHE A 91 -4.89 8.96 15.44
CA PHE A 91 -4.64 8.99 14.01
C PHE A 91 -3.72 10.13 13.60
N ILE A 92 -3.05 9.95 12.47
CA ILE A 92 -2.45 11.01 11.66
C ILE A 92 -3.35 11.19 10.44
N ASP A 93 -3.87 12.41 10.25
CA ASP A 93 -4.78 12.76 9.17
C ASP A 93 -4.03 13.46 8.03
N PHE A 94 -4.31 13.05 6.79
CA PHE A 94 -3.71 13.65 5.61
C PHE A 94 -4.80 14.34 4.78
N HIS A 95 -4.88 15.66 4.91
CA HIS A 95 -5.77 16.50 4.11
C HIS A 95 -5.08 16.94 2.81
N HIS A 96 -5.79 16.86 1.69
CA HIS A 96 -5.35 17.45 0.43
C HIS A 96 -5.88 18.88 0.26
N ALA A 97 -5.05 19.77 -0.29
CA ALA A 97 -5.39 21.17 -0.64
C ALA A 97 -5.94 22.05 0.51
N ASN A 98 -5.50 21.81 1.76
CA ASN A 98 -5.85 22.63 2.93
C ASN A 98 -7.37 22.75 3.20
N SER A 99 -8.12 21.66 2.95
CA SER A 99 -9.55 21.56 3.26
C SER A 99 -9.78 20.69 4.49
N ALA A 100 -10.65 21.14 5.39
CA ALA A 100 -11.11 20.37 6.55
C ALA A 100 -12.20 19.33 6.20
N ALA A 101 -12.57 19.18 4.93
CA ALA A 101 -13.68 18.32 4.51
C ALA A 101 -13.26 16.85 4.26
N ASP A 102 -11.98 16.57 4.08
CA ASP A 102 -11.49 15.23 3.71
C ASP A 102 -10.88 14.50 4.91
N TYR A 103 -11.71 13.78 5.66
CA TYR A 103 -11.29 12.93 6.78
C TYR A 103 -11.05 11.47 6.35
N THR A 104 -10.80 11.22 5.06
CA THR A 104 -10.85 9.86 4.51
C THR A 104 -9.50 9.14 4.52
N THR A 105 -8.38 9.88 4.57
CA THR A 105 -7.02 9.31 4.46
C THR A 105 -6.25 9.44 5.77
N ARG A 106 -6.36 8.43 6.63
CA ARG A 106 -5.72 8.38 7.95
C ARG A 106 -4.82 7.17 8.11
N LEU A 107 -3.73 7.36 8.86
CA LEU A 107 -3.02 6.27 9.52
C LEU A 107 -3.49 6.20 10.97
N SER A 108 -4.08 5.08 11.37
CA SER A 108 -4.67 4.93 12.71
C SER A 108 -4.53 3.50 13.23
N THR A 109 -4.64 3.34 14.54
CA THR A 109 -4.77 2.01 15.14
C THR A 109 -6.23 1.58 15.08
N PHE A 110 -6.55 0.54 14.31
CA PHE A 110 -7.91 0.00 14.23
C PHE A 110 -8.27 -0.82 15.49
N ASN A 111 -7.30 -1.58 16.01
CA ASN A 111 -7.34 -2.27 17.30
C ASN A 111 -5.91 -2.35 17.87
N SER A 112 -5.73 -2.98 19.05
CA SER A 112 -4.49 -2.94 19.84
C SER A 112 -3.20 -3.32 19.10
N ASN A 113 -3.27 -4.01 17.95
CA ASN A 113 -2.09 -4.46 17.20
C ASN A 113 -2.20 -4.25 15.68
N LEU A 114 -3.13 -3.42 15.22
CA LEU A 114 -3.38 -3.23 13.78
C LEU A 114 -3.30 -1.75 13.41
N LEU A 115 -2.20 -1.37 12.75
CA LEU A 115 -2.11 -0.11 12.00
C LEU A 115 -2.92 -0.25 10.71
N THR A 116 -3.80 0.70 10.44
CA THR A 116 -4.59 0.75 9.22
C THR A 116 -4.37 2.06 8.47
N CYS A 117 -4.53 1.99 7.14
CA CYS A 117 -4.83 3.15 6.32
C CYS A 117 -6.32 3.08 5.96
N THR A 118 -7.10 4.10 6.32
CA THR A 118 -8.58 4.08 6.11
C THR A 118 -9.01 4.22 4.65
N SER A 119 -8.07 4.50 3.75
CA SER A 119 -8.29 4.65 2.30
C SER A 119 -7.24 3.84 1.54
N ARG A 120 -6.71 4.37 0.44
CA ARG A 120 -5.70 3.72 -0.39
C ARG A 120 -4.29 4.08 0.09
N PHE A 121 -3.45 3.07 0.26
CA PHE A 121 -2.02 3.24 0.48
C PHE A 121 -1.28 2.90 -0.83
N SER A 122 -0.46 3.83 -1.34
CA SER A 122 0.31 3.66 -2.59
C SER A 122 1.82 3.74 -2.33
N PRO A 123 2.41 2.75 -1.65
CA PRO A 123 3.85 2.73 -1.42
C PRO A 123 4.61 2.43 -2.71
N THR A 124 5.89 2.84 -2.78
CA THR A 124 6.79 2.41 -3.87
C THR A 124 6.92 0.88 -3.93
N GLY A 125 6.82 0.22 -2.77
CA GLY A 125 6.68 -1.23 -2.66
C GLY A 125 6.55 -1.68 -1.21
N VAL A 126 6.30 -2.97 -1.00
CA VAL A 126 6.18 -3.56 0.34
C VAL A 126 7.46 -4.34 0.64
N SER A 127 8.15 -4.01 1.73
CA SER A 127 9.33 -4.77 2.16
C SER A 127 8.93 -6.16 2.66
N CYS A 128 9.66 -7.18 2.21
CA CYS A 128 9.41 -8.58 2.57
C CYS A 128 10.47 -9.13 3.53
N LYS A 129 10.15 -10.17 4.29
CA LYS A 129 11.10 -10.95 5.10
C LYS A 129 10.79 -12.44 5.03
N SER A 130 11.80 -13.29 5.19
CA SER A 130 11.65 -14.75 5.21
C SER A 130 11.00 -15.24 6.50
N GLY A 131 9.67 -15.11 6.60
CA GLY A 131 8.90 -15.45 7.80
C GLY A 131 8.92 -14.36 8.87
N GLU A 132 8.16 -14.56 9.95
CA GLU A 132 7.88 -13.52 10.95
C GLU A 132 9.11 -13.02 11.71
N ASN A 133 10.09 -13.90 11.97
CA ASN A 133 11.24 -13.57 12.82
C ASN A 133 12.49 -13.15 12.05
N ALA A 134 12.45 -13.09 10.71
CA ALA A 134 13.58 -12.65 9.90
C ALA A 134 13.71 -11.12 9.85
N ALA A 135 14.91 -10.63 9.53
CA ALA A 135 15.11 -9.23 9.21
C ALA A 135 14.37 -8.86 7.91
N ALA A 136 13.93 -7.60 7.82
CA ALA A 136 13.38 -7.06 6.57
C ALA A 136 14.45 -7.13 5.46
N SER A 137 14.07 -7.68 4.31
CA SER A 137 14.89 -7.67 3.10
C SER A 137 14.98 -6.26 2.53
N ALA A 138 16.08 -5.97 1.83
CA ALA A 138 16.22 -4.75 1.05
C ALA A 138 15.28 -4.72 -0.16
N ASN A 139 14.88 -5.89 -0.68
CA ASN A 139 13.97 -5.99 -1.81
C ASN A 139 12.53 -5.72 -1.39
N CYS A 140 11.81 -5.00 -2.25
CA CYS A 140 10.39 -4.75 -2.15
C CYS A 140 9.64 -5.69 -3.11
N PHE A 141 8.42 -6.09 -2.77
CA PHE A 141 7.52 -6.70 -3.74
C PHE A 141 6.30 -5.82 -4.00
N ASN A 142 5.82 -5.89 -5.24
CA ASN A 142 4.61 -5.23 -5.68
C ASN A 142 3.74 -6.24 -6.43
N ILE A 143 2.43 -6.19 -6.21
CA ILE A 143 1.46 -6.87 -7.07
C ILE A 143 0.80 -5.79 -7.92
N SER A 144 1.00 -5.87 -9.23
CA SER A 144 0.46 -4.91 -10.18
C SER A 144 -0.64 -5.55 -11.01
N PHE A 145 -1.76 -4.84 -11.19
CA PHE A 145 -2.83 -5.22 -12.10
C PHE A 145 -2.87 -4.22 -13.25
N GLY A 146 -2.28 -4.58 -14.39
CA GLY A 146 -2.32 -3.75 -15.60
C GLY A 146 -3.59 -4.01 -16.41
N SER A 147 -3.74 -5.24 -16.91
CA SER A 147 -4.95 -5.72 -17.59
C SER A 147 -4.99 -7.25 -17.57
N GLY A 148 -6.11 -7.83 -17.16
CA GLY A 148 -6.35 -9.29 -17.20
C GLY A 148 -5.87 -10.04 -15.96
N MET A 149 -4.55 -10.09 -15.72
CA MET A 149 -3.96 -10.85 -14.60
C MET A 149 -3.03 -9.97 -13.77
N CYS A 150 -2.86 -10.34 -12.49
CA CYS A 150 -1.90 -9.68 -11.61
C CYS A 150 -0.48 -10.17 -11.91
N ASP A 151 0.50 -9.29 -11.96
CA ASP A 151 1.92 -9.64 -12.02
C ASP A 151 2.59 -9.40 -10.67
N LEU A 152 3.50 -10.31 -10.29
CA LEU A 152 4.44 -10.12 -9.20
C LEU A 152 5.69 -9.42 -9.71
N TRP A 153 6.05 -8.34 -9.03
CA TRP A 153 7.28 -7.62 -9.21
C TRP A 153 8.11 -7.71 -7.94
N VAL A 154 9.42 -7.87 -8.11
CA VAL A 154 10.40 -7.67 -7.04
C VAL A 154 11.32 -6.55 -7.49
N ASP A 155 11.32 -5.46 -6.74
CA ASP A 155 11.90 -4.18 -7.11
C ASP A 155 11.44 -3.74 -8.51
N VAL A 156 12.37 -3.66 -9.46
CA VAL A 156 12.13 -3.27 -10.85
C VAL A 156 11.94 -4.47 -11.79
N THR A 157 12.00 -5.70 -11.26
CA THR A 157 11.98 -6.93 -12.06
C THR A 157 10.60 -7.59 -11.98
N ARG A 158 9.97 -7.83 -13.13
CA ARG A 158 8.78 -8.66 -13.24
C ARG A 158 9.16 -10.12 -13.10
N LEU A 159 8.70 -10.79 -12.05
CA LEU A 159 8.93 -12.23 -11.87
C LEU A 159 7.96 -13.06 -12.70
N GLY A 160 6.74 -12.57 -12.88
CA GLY A 160 5.74 -13.24 -13.70
C GLY A 160 4.33 -12.97 -13.24
N THR A 161 3.39 -13.67 -13.85
CA THR A 161 1.96 -13.52 -13.59
C THR A 161 1.54 -14.41 -12.43
N LEU A 162 0.81 -13.84 -11.46
CA LEU A 162 0.08 -14.59 -10.46
C LEU A 162 -1.06 -15.36 -11.14
N GLN A 163 -0.86 -16.65 -11.33
CA GLN A 163 -1.89 -17.56 -11.81
C GLN A 163 -2.69 -18.11 -10.62
N VAL A 164 -3.99 -17.83 -10.59
CA VAL A 164 -4.94 -18.39 -9.62
C VAL A 164 -5.86 -19.37 -10.35
N THR A 165 -5.50 -20.65 -10.36
CA THR A 165 -6.23 -21.69 -11.10
C THR A 165 -7.37 -22.26 -10.25
N ALA A 166 -8.50 -21.57 -10.21
CA ALA A 166 -9.65 -22.01 -9.41
C ALA A 166 -10.46 -23.12 -10.12
N SER A 167 -10.78 -24.21 -9.41
CA SER A 167 -11.45 -25.40 -9.98
C SER A 167 -12.53 -25.99 -9.06
N ASP A 168 -13.03 -25.21 -8.10
CA ASP A 168 -14.07 -25.61 -7.14
C ASP A 168 -15.44 -25.83 -7.84
N TYR A 169 -16.25 -26.80 -7.38
CA TYR A 169 -17.55 -27.09 -8.00
C TYR A 169 -18.54 -25.93 -7.87
N ARG A 170 -18.41 -25.09 -6.83
CA ARG A 170 -19.29 -23.93 -6.59
C ARG A 170 -19.14 -22.82 -7.61
N ILE A 171 -18.01 -22.79 -8.33
CA ILE A 171 -17.73 -21.83 -9.41
C ILE A 171 -17.89 -22.46 -10.80
N LYS A 172 -18.43 -23.68 -10.90
CA LYS A 172 -18.71 -24.40 -12.15
C LYS A 172 -20.23 -24.59 -12.32
N LYS A 173 -20.68 -24.61 -13.58
CA LYS A 173 -22.08 -24.86 -13.97
C LYS A 173 -22.10 -25.80 -15.18
N ASN A 174 -23.21 -26.52 -15.38
CA ASN A 174 -23.40 -27.48 -16.49
C ASN A 174 -22.25 -28.51 -16.57
N ILE A 175 -22.00 -29.19 -15.44
CA ILE A 175 -20.91 -30.16 -15.33
C ILE A 175 -21.38 -31.48 -15.93
N GLU A 176 -20.74 -31.91 -17.01
CA GLU A 176 -21.01 -33.16 -17.72
C GLU A 176 -19.71 -33.99 -17.85
N THR A 177 -19.86 -35.31 -17.89
CA THR A 177 -18.73 -36.21 -18.19
C THR A 177 -18.45 -36.17 -19.69
N VAL A 178 -17.17 -36.12 -20.06
CA VAL A 178 -16.74 -36.21 -21.46
C VAL A 178 -16.66 -37.68 -21.83
N GLU A 179 -17.52 -38.13 -22.76
CA GLU A 179 -17.64 -39.53 -23.21
C GLU A 179 -17.64 -39.66 -24.74
N ASP A 180 -17.72 -38.56 -25.48
CA ASP A 180 -17.91 -38.49 -26.93
C ASP A 180 -16.58 -38.44 -27.73
N VAL A 181 -15.46 -38.69 -27.07
CA VAL A 181 -14.12 -38.56 -27.64
C VAL A 181 -13.23 -39.72 -27.19
N SER A 182 -12.28 -40.10 -28.05
CA SER A 182 -11.22 -41.05 -27.71
C SER A 182 -10.01 -40.28 -27.21
N PHE A 183 -9.65 -40.44 -25.93
CA PHE A 183 -8.51 -39.75 -25.35
C PHE A 183 -7.18 -40.32 -25.86
N LEU A 184 -7.12 -41.62 -26.13
CA LEU A 184 -5.98 -42.28 -26.76
C LEU A 184 -5.72 -41.76 -28.17
N ASP A 185 -6.77 -41.55 -28.97
CA ASP A 185 -6.62 -40.97 -30.30
C ASP A 185 -6.10 -39.54 -30.22
N ARG A 186 -6.59 -38.74 -29.27
CA ARG A 186 -6.06 -37.38 -29.05
C ARG A 186 -4.57 -37.41 -28.70
N ILE A 187 -4.19 -38.22 -27.71
CA ILE A 187 -2.78 -38.35 -27.30
C ILE A 187 -1.89 -38.81 -28.47
N SER A 188 -2.37 -39.75 -29.27
CA SER A 188 -1.62 -40.30 -30.41
C SER A 188 -1.46 -39.30 -31.56
N ASN A 189 -2.43 -38.38 -31.74
CA ASN A 189 -2.41 -37.39 -32.81
C ASN A 189 -1.67 -36.09 -32.43
N TYR A 190 -1.35 -35.85 -31.16
CA TYR A 190 -0.51 -34.71 -30.79
C TYR A 190 0.93 -34.89 -31.29
N ARG A 191 1.37 -34.03 -32.20
CA ARG A 191 2.75 -34.04 -32.69
C ARG A 191 3.68 -33.38 -31.68
N ILE A 192 4.51 -34.21 -31.03
CA ILE A 192 5.58 -33.73 -30.15
C ILE A 192 6.76 -33.24 -30.99
N VAL A 193 7.21 -32.03 -30.71
CA VAL A 193 8.30 -31.37 -31.42
C VAL A 193 9.36 -30.89 -30.45
N ARG A 194 10.59 -30.79 -30.95
CA ARG A 194 11.63 -29.95 -30.35
C ARG A 194 11.73 -28.67 -31.14
N TYR A 195 11.90 -27.55 -30.45
CA TYR A 195 11.97 -26.24 -31.08
C TYR A 195 12.88 -25.32 -30.28
N GLU A 196 13.46 -24.35 -30.96
CA GLU A 196 14.07 -23.18 -30.34
C GLU A 196 13.10 -22.02 -30.50
N ILE A 197 13.12 -21.07 -29.57
CA ILE A 197 12.39 -19.82 -29.76
C ILE A 197 13.10 -19.04 -30.87
N GLY A 198 12.39 -18.70 -31.93
CA GLY A 198 12.89 -17.81 -32.98
C GLY A 198 12.67 -16.33 -32.62
N ASP A 199 13.28 -15.45 -33.41
CA ASP A 199 13.05 -14.01 -33.29
C ASP A 199 11.69 -13.64 -33.91
N PHE A 200 10.77 -13.15 -33.09
CA PHE A 200 9.46 -12.68 -33.51
C PHE A 200 8.95 -11.62 -32.54
N ASP A 201 8.65 -10.40 -33.00
CA ASP A 201 8.21 -9.27 -32.16
C ASP A 201 9.04 -9.13 -30.87
N ILE A 202 8.43 -9.32 -29.70
CA ILE A 202 9.06 -9.26 -28.37
C ILE A 202 9.82 -10.52 -27.97
N TRP A 203 9.63 -11.63 -28.68
CA TRP A 203 10.35 -12.88 -28.45
C TRP A 203 11.69 -12.85 -29.17
N LYS A 204 12.74 -13.21 -28.43
CA LYS A 204 14.12 -13.30 -28.90
C LYS A 204 14.68 -14.66 -28.53
N GLY A 205 15.24 -15.36 -29.51
CA GLY A 205 15.86 -16.66 -29.30
C GLY A 205 17.23 -16.56 -28.66
N ASP A 206 17.58 -17.52 -27.79
CA ASP A 206 18.92 -17.64 -27.19
C ASP A 206 19.63 -18.95 -27.55
N GLY A 207 19.04 -19.78 -28.43
CA GLY A 207 19.53 -21.10 -28.82
C GLY A 207 19.14 -22.23 -27.87
N THR A 208 18.34 -21.97 -26.83
CA THR A 208 17.83 -23.02 -25.95
C THR A 208 16.81 -23.90 -26.66
N VAL A 209 17.03 -25.21 -26.64
CA VAL A 209 16.12 -26.20 -27.21
C VAL A 209 15.06 -26.60 -26.19
N PHE A 210 13.80 -26.40 -26.57
CA PHE A 210 12.61 -26.80 -25.81
C PHE A 210 11.94 -28.03 -26.45
N GLN A 211 11.03 -28.66 -25.70
CA GLN A 211 10.13 -29.70 -26.19
C GLN A 211 8.68 -29.28 -25.94
N GLY A 212 7.80 -29.50 -26.91
CA GLY A 212 6.39 -29.17 -26.78
C GLY A 212 5.56 -29.59 -27.99
N VAL A 213 4.49 -28.86 -28.24
CA VAL A 213 3.56 -29.04 -29.38
C VAL A 213 3.37 -27.71 -30.10
N ILE A 214 2.95 -27.76 -31.36
CA ILE A 214 2.58 -26.55 -32.11
C ILE A 214 1.09 -26.26 -31.90
N ALA A 215 0.77 -25.00 -31.53
CA ALA A 215 -0.57 -24.62 -31.09
C ALA A 215 -1.67 -24.99 -32.10
N HIS A 216 -1.65 -24.48 -33.33
CA HIS A 216 -2.69 -24.80 -34.32
C HIS A 216 -2.80 -26.28 -34.67
N GLU A 217 -1.70 -27.05 -34.58
CA GLU A 217 -1.75 -28.51 -34.78
C GLU A 217 -2.46 -29.20 -33.61
N ALA A 218 -2.15 -28.81 -32.37
CA ALA A 218 -2.83 -29.32 -31.19
C ALA A 218 -4.32 -28.92 -31.16
N GLN A 219 -4.65 -27.72 -31.63
CA GLN A 219 -6.03 -27.24 -31.73
C GLN A 219 -6.88 -28.07 -32.71
N ALA A 220 -6.28 -28.57 -33.79
CA ALA A 220 -6.95 -29.46 -34.73
C ALA A 220 -7.29 -30.84 -34.12
N VAL A 221 -6.51 -31.29 -33.14
CA VAL A 221 -6.74 -32.55 -32.40
C VAL A 221 -7.79 -32.36 -31.29
N ASN A 222 -7.66 -31.27 -30.53
CA ASN A 222 -8.61 -30.92 -29.47
C ASN A 222 -8.79 -29.39 -29.45
N PRO A 223 -9.96 -28.88 -29.85
CA PRO A 223 -10.22 -27.43 -29.89
C PRO A 223 -10.01 -26.72 -28.54
N LEU A 224 -10.13 -27.45 -27.41
CA LEU A 224 -9.95 -26.90 -26.06
C LEU A 224 -8.48 -26.82 -25.62
N ALA A 225 -7.55 -27.40 -26.38
CA ALA A 225 -6.12 -27.43 -26.05
C ALA A 225 -5.43 -26.10 -26.29
N VAL A 226 -6.06 -25.20 -27.05
CA VAL A 226 -5.50 -23.91 -27.45
C VAL A 226 -6.57 -22.82 -27.36
N SER A 227 -6.17 -21.62 -26.94
CA SER A 227 -6.98 -20.41 -27.06
C SER A 227 -6.43 -19.49 -28.16
N GLY A 228 -7.35 -18.84 -28.86
CA GLY A 228 -7.07 -17.99 -30.03
C GLY A 228 -7.06 -18.78 -31.35
N GLU A 229 -7.11 -18.03 -32.45
CA GLU A 229 -7.13 -18.57 -33.81
C GLU A 229 -5.73 -18.51 -34.44
N LYS A 230 -5.46 -19.42 -35.37
CA LYS A 230 -4.19 -19.43 -36.10
C LYS A 230 -4.05 -18.15 -36.91
N ASP A 231 -2.89 -17.50 -36.83
CA ASP A 231 -2.53 -16.29 -37.57
C ASP A 231 -3.46 -15.09 -37.30
N ALA A 232 -4.18 -15.10 -36.16
CA ALA A 232 -5.02 -13.98 -35.75
C ALA A 232 -4.20 -12.69 -35.54
N VAL A 233 -4.84 -11.55 -35.76
CA VAL A 233 -4.28 -10.22 -35.51
C VAL A 233 -5.26 -9.35 -34.73
N ASP A 234 -4.75 -8.39 -33.96
CA ASP A 234 -5.57 -7.40 -33.26
C ASP A 234 -6.05 -6.26 -34.19
N GLU A 235 -6.81 -5.31 -33.64
CA GLU A 235 -7.34 -4.13 -34.35
C GLU A 235 -6.26 -3.25 -35.01
N ASN A 236 -5.01 -3.38 -34.57
CA ASN A 236 -3.85 -2.64 -35.07
C ASN A 236 -2.98 -3.48 -36.01
N GLY A 237 -3.43 -4.68 -36.39
CA GLY A 237 -2.69 -5.61 -37.25
C GLY A 237 -1.52 -6.30 -36.56
N ARG A 238 -1.43 -6.26 -35.22
CA ARG A 238 -0.39 -6.97 -34.48
C ARG A 238 -0.77 -8.45 -34.32
N PRO A 239 0.18 -9.38 -34.46
CA PRO A 239 -0.08 -10.81 -34.28
C PRO A 239 -0.64 -11.12 -32.89
N TRP A 240 -1.74 -11.86 -32.85
CA TRP A 240 -2.31 -12.42 -31.64
C TRP A 240 -1.83 -13.87 -31.49
N ILE A 241 -0.85 -14.09 -30.62
CA ILE A 241 -0.22 -15.40 -30.46
C ILE A 241 -1.14 -16.38 -29.73
N GLN A 242 -1.40 -17.53 -30.35
CA GLN A 242 -2.16 -18.63 -29.76
C GLN A 242 -1.51 -19.13 -28.46
N GLN A 243 -2.31 -19.47 -27.46
CA GLN A 243 -1.83 -19.92 -26.16
C GLN A 243 -2.25 -21.37 -25.89
N LEU A 244 -1.35 -22.18 -25.35
CA LEU A 244 -1.66 -23.55 -24.93
C LEU A 244 -2.45 -23.55 -23.62
N ASN A 245 -3.48 -24.37 -23.55
CA ASN A 245 -4.19 -24.69 -22.32
C ASN A 245 -3.66 -26.00 -21.73
N HIS A 246 -2.66 -25.89 -20.85
CA HIS A 246 -1.99 -27.05 -20.24
C HIS A 246 -2.95 -28.01 -19.51
N MET A 247 -4.03 -27.51 -18.93
CA MET A 247 -5.00 -28.36 -18.24
C MET A 247 -5.67 -29.36 -19.18
N THR A 248 -5.91 -28.97 -20.44
CA THR A 248 -6.53 -29.86 -21.43
C THR A 248 -5.64 -31.05 -21.77
N PHE A 249 -4.34 -30.82 -21.98
CA PHE A 249 -3.38 -31.92 -22.21
C PHE A 249 -3.28 -32.86 -21.00
N ILE A 250 -3.34 -32.30 -19.78
CA ILE A 250 -3.35 -33.09 -18.55
C ILE A 250 -4.63 -33.94 -18.49
N THR A 251 -5.80 -33.37 -18.82
CA THR A 251 -7.05 -34.13 -18.83
C THR A 251 -7.11 -35.20 -19.91
N ASP A 252 -6.57 -34.92 -21.10
CA ASP A 252 -6.47 -35.92 -22.18
C ASP A 252 -5.55 -37.07 -21.75
N LEU A 253 -4.42 -36.78 -21.09
CA LEU A 253 -3.54 -37.81 -20.54
C LEU A 253 -4.24 -38.65 -19.47
N ILE A 254 -4.99 -38.02 -18.56
CA ILE A 254 -5.78 -38.74 -17.54
C ILE A 254 -6.82 -39.65 -18.21
N GLY A 255 -7.52 -39.16 -19.23
CA GLY A 255 -8.48 -39.93 -20.00
C GLY A 255 -7.84 -41.14 -20.70
N ALA A 256 -6.74 -40.92 -21.41
CA ALA A 256 -6.02 -41.97 -22.14
C ALA A 256 -5.49 -43.06 -21.19
N VAL A 257 -5.02 -42.69 -20.00
CA VAL A 257 -4.61 -43.66 -18.97
C VAL A 257 -5.79 -44.49 -18.46
N LYS A 258 -7.00 -43.91 -18.36
CA LYS A 258 -8.21 -44.67 -17.99
C LYS A 258 -8.59 -45.65 -19.09
N GLU A 259 -8.56 -45.23 -20.35
CA GLU A 259 -8.83 -46.09 -21.51
C GLU A 259 -7.82 -47.23 -21.61
N LEU A 260 -6.52 -46.95 -21.53
CA LEU A 260 -5.46 -47.97 -21.51
C LEU A 260 -5.65 -48.98 -20.37
N ARG A 261 -6.05 -48.52 -19.18
CA ARG A 261 -6.32 -49.41 -18.05
C ARG A 261 -7.52 -50.32 -18.35
N ALA A 262 -8.54 -49.82 -19.03
CA ALA A 262 -9.69 -50.64 -19.44
C ALA A 262 -9.26 -51.69 -20.47
N GLU A 263 -8.53 -51.31 -21.52
CA GLU A 263 -8.01 -52.24 -22.54
C GLU A 263 -7.11 -53.32 -21.92
N VAL A 264 -6.18 -52.94 -21.05
CA VAL A 264 -5.32 -53.90 -20.33
C VAL A 264 -6.12 -54.87 -19.47
N THR A 265 -7.24 -54.42 -18.89
CA THR A 265 -8.12 -55.30 -18.10
C THR A 265 -8.82 -56.30 -19.01
N THR A 266 -9.38 -55.84 -20.14
CA THR A 266 -10.01 -56.70 -21.14
C THR A 266 -9.03 -57.75 -21.67
N LEU A 267 -7.83 -57.32 -22.11
CA LEU A 267 -6.79 -58.22 -22.62
C LEU A 267 -6.39 -59.29 -21.59
N LYS A 268 -6.26 -58.92 -20.30
CA LYS A 268 -5.98 -59.89 -19.25
C LYS A 268 -7.10 -60.93 -19.12
N THR A 269 -8.36 -60.51 -19.16
CA THR A 269 -9.50 -61.43 -19.10
C THR A 269 -9.53 -62.38 -20.28
N GLU A 270 -9.30 -61.89 -21.50
CA GLU A 270 -9.24 -62.73 -22.71
C GLU A 270 -8.09 -63.74 -22.65
N ILE A 271 -6.90 -63.30 -22.21
CA ILE A 271 -5.74 -64.17 -22.05
C ILE A 271 -6.04 -65.30 -21.06
N GLU A 272 -6.69 -65.02 -19.93
CA GLU A 272 -7.05 -66.06 -18.96
C GLU A 272 -8.11 -67.02 -19.52
N ALA A 273 -9.05 -66.53 -20.34
CA ALA A 273 -10.03 -67.38 -21.03
C ALA A 273 -9.39 -68.29 -22.10
N LEU A 274 -8.31 -67.84 -22.76
CA LEU A 274 -7.58 -68.63 -23.77
C LEU A 274 -6.62 -69.66 -23.16
N LYS A 275 -6.22 -69.48 -21.89
CA LYS A 275 -5.33 -70.41 -21.16
C LYS A 275 -6.08 -71.55 -20.48
N GLY A 276 -7.38 -71.39 -20.23
CA GLY A 276 -8.28 -72.42 -19.67
C GLY A 276 -8.79 -73.36 -20.75
#